data_AF-A0A930WFU7-F1
#
_entry.id   AF-A0A930WFU7-F1
#
_cell.length_a   1.000
_cell.length_b   1.000
_cell.length_c   1.000
_cell.angle_alpha   90.00
_cell.angle_beta   90.00
_cell.angle_gamma   90.00
#
_symmetry.space_group_name_H-M   'P 1'
#
loop_
_entity.id
_entity.type
_entity.pdbx_description
1 polymer ?
#
loop_
_entity_poly.entity_id
_entity_poly.type
_entity_poly.pdbx_seq_one_letter_code
_entity_poly.pdbx_strand_id
1 'polypeptide(L)' 'MKKFNITVNGTAYEVEVEEVRAAAAAAPAAPKAAAPAAAPKAAAPAAPAAAP' A
#
# COMPACT_ATOMS: atom_id res chain seq x y z
N MET A 1 -5.46 -28.73 6.17
CA MET A 1 -5.63 -29.98 5.43
C MET A 1 -7.06 -30.48 5.67
N LYS A 2 -7.92 -30.47 4.65
CA LYS A 2 -9.27 -31.09 4.72
C LYS A 2 -9.22 -32.43 3.98
N LYS A 3 -9.82 -33.47 4.57
CA LYS A 3 -9.97 -34.79 3.94
C LYS A 3 -11.28 -34.85 3.18
N PHE A 4 -11.24 -35.35 1.94
CA PHE A 4 -12.42 -35.55 1.10
C PHE A 4 -12.49 -37.00 0.65
N ASN A 5 -13.69 -37.57 0.73
CA ASN A 5 -14.01 -38.85 0.10
C ASN A 5 -14.60 -38.56 -1.29
N ILE A 6 -13.94 -39.07 -2.33
CA ILE A 6 -14.32 -38.87 -3.73
C ILE A 6 -14.50 -40.24 -4.40
N THR A 7 -15.53 -40.37 -5.23
CA THR A 7 -15.78 -41.59 -6.00
C THR A 7 -15.42 -41.35 -7.46
N VAL A 8 -14.44 -42.10 -7.98
CA VAL A 8 -14.01 -42.04 -9.38
C VAL A 8 -14.26 -43.39 -10.03
N ASN A 9 -15.09 -43.43 -11.07
CA ASN A 9 -15.50 -44.66 -11.76
C ASN A 9 -15.97 -45.77 -10.79
N GLY A 10 -16.68 -45.40 -9.71
CA GLY A 10 -17.18 -46.33 -8.70
C GLY A 10 -16.19 -46.76 -7.61
N THR A 11 -14.93 -46.29 -7.66
CA THR A 11 -13.93 -46.54 -6.60
C THR A 11 -13.81 -45.31 -5.70
N ALA A 12 -13.86 -45.50 -4.38
CA ALA A 12 -13.69 -44.42 -3.41
C ALA A 12 -12.21 -44.14 -3.13
N TYR A 13 -11.85 -42.85 -3.10
CA TYR A 13 -10.52 -42.36 -2.79
C TYR A 13 -10.59 -41.29 -1.70
N GLU A 14 -9.55 -41.23 -0.89
CA GLU A 14 -9.38 -40.21 0.14
C GLU A 14 -8.28 -39.24 -0.30
N VAL A 15 -8.59 -37.95 -0.34
CA VAL A 15 -7.62 -36.90 -0.69
C VAL A 15 -7.56 -35.84 0.39
N GLU A 16 -6.35 -35.45 0.77
CA GLU A 16 -6.12 -34.28 1.61
C GLU A 16 -5.90 -33.05 0.73
N VAL A 17 -6.78 -32.06 0.88
CA VAL A 17 -6.61 -30.75 0.25
C VAL A 17 -6.06 -29.80 1.29
N GLU A 18 -4.87 -29.28 1.01
CA GLU A 18 -4.36 -28.10 1.70
C GLU A 18 -4.93 -26.86 1.00
N GLU A 19 -5.76 -26.10 1.72
CA GLU A 19 -6.17 -24.77 1.26
C GLU A 19 -4.94 -23.87 1.32
N VAL A 20 -4.25 -23.73 0.19
CA VAL A 20 -3.30 -22.65 -0.03
C VAL A 20 -4.13 -21.38 -0.04
N ARG A 21 -4.37 -20.81 1.15
CA ARG A 21 -4.81 -19.43 1.30
C ARG A 21 -3.68 -18.62 0.69
N ALA A 22 -3.75 -18.35 -0.61
CA ALA A 22 -2.91 -17.36 -1.26
C ALA A 22 -3.03 -16.13 -0.38
N ALA A 23 -1.98 -15.90 0.42
CA ALA A 23 -1.95 -14.80 1.36
C ALA A 23 -2.38 -13.60 0.54
N ALA A 24 -3.49 -12.98 0.95
CA ALA A 24 -4.08 -11.85 0.24
C ALA A 24 -2.92 -10.95 -0.18
N ALA A 25 -2.65 -10.89 -1.49
CA ALA A 25 -1.47 -10.23 -1.99
C ALA A 25 -1.46 -8.85 -1.36
N ALA A 26 -0.45 -8.57 -0.52
CA ALA A 26 -0.43 -7.35 0.26
C ALA A 26 -0.63 -6.20 -0.70
N ALA A 27 -1.70 -5.43 -0.49
CA ALA A 27 -2.05 -4.33 -1.38
C ALA A 27 -0.84 -3.39 -1.49
N PRO A 28 -0.43 -2.98 -2.70
CA PRO A 28 0.72 -2.12 -2.86
C PRO A 28 0.50 -0.82 -2.09
N ALA A 29 1.49 -0.44 -1.28
CA ALA A 29 1.44 0.79 -0.50
C ALA A 29 1.36 2.00 -1.44
N ALA A 30 0.40 2.89 -1.20
CA ALA A 30 0.23 4.10 -1.99
C ALA A 30 1.42 5.07 -1.78
N PRO A 31 1.90 5.72 -2.85
CA PRO A 31 2.99 6.68 -2.74
C PRO A 31 2.57 7.89 -1.90
N LYS A 32 3.43 8.27 -0.95
CA LYS A 32 3.22 9.45 -0.09
C LYS A 32 3.45 10.72 -0.91
N ALA A 33 2.40 11.54 -1.05
CA ALA A 33 2.49 12.82 -1.73
C ALA A 33 3.45 13.77 -0.99
N ALA A 34 4.37 14.39 -1.74
CA ALA A 34 5.27 15.40 -1.20
C ALA A 34 4.50 16.70 -0.93
N ALA A 35 4.72 17.29 0.26
CA ALA A 35 4.11 18.56 0.62
C ALA A 35 4.79 19.73 -0.14
N PRO A 36 4.03 20.76 -0.54
CA PRO A 36 4.61 21.94 -1.18
C PRO A 36 5.62 22.65 -0.26
N ALA A 37 6.79 22.98 -0.79
CA ALA A 37 7.79 23.77 -0.07
C ALA A 37 7.28 25.21 0.11
N ALA A 38 7.41 25.74 1.33
CA ALA A 38 7.05 27.11 1.63
C ALA A 38 7.98 28.09 0.89
N ALA A 39 7.37 29.04 0.18
CA ALA A 39 8.12 30.07 -0.56
C ALA A 39 8.84 31.03 0.41
N PRO A 40 10.08 31.45 0.08
CA PRO A 40 10.82 32.40 0.90
C PRO A 40 10.11 33.76 0.92
N LYS A 41 9.93 34.30 2.12
CA LYS A 41 9.34 35.63 2.34
C LYS A 41 10.30 36.70 1.84
N ALA A 42 9.88 37.46 0.85
CA ALA A 42 10.65 38.61 0.34
C ALA A 42 10.87 39.65 1.46
N ALA A 43 12.12 40.10 1.61
CA ALA A 43 12.49 41.17 2.53
C ALA A 43 12.06 42.53 1.93
N ALA A 44 11.50 43.39 2.78
CA ALA A 44 11.01 44.70 2.41
C ALA A 44 12.16 45.67 2.05
N PRO A 45 11.97 46.61 1.11
CA PRO A 45 12.95 47.65 0.84
C PRO A 45 12.99 48.65 2.01
N ALA A 46 14.21 48.94 2.50
CA ALA A 46 14.44 49.98 3.48
C ALA A 46 14.25 51.36 2.83
N ALA A 47 13.34 52.17 3.37
CA ALA A 47 13.17 53.56 2.96
C ALA A 47 14.39 54.39 3.41
N PRO A 48 14.95 55.26 2.55
CA PRO A 48 16.05 56.12 2.94
C PRO A 48 15.59 57.16 3.97
N ALA A 49 16.37 57.31 5.04
CA ALA A 49 16.18 58.33 6.06
C ALA A 49 16.43 59.73 5.45
N ALA A 50 15.45 60.62 5.56
CA ALA A 50 15.64 62.03 5.26
C ALA A 50 16.57 62.65 6.31
N ALA A 51 17.68 63.21 5.85
CA ALA A 51 18.63 64.00 6.63
C ALA A 51 18.25 65.50 6.55
N PRO A 52 18.83 66.35 7.44
CA PRO A 52 18.14 67.34 8.30
C PRO A 52 17.51 68.55 7.62
#